data_AF-A0A2T3FXN0-F1
#
_entry.id   AF-A0A2T3FXN0-F1
#
_cell.length_a   1.000
_cell.length_b   1.000
_cell.length_c   1.000
_cell.angle_alpha   90.00
_cell.angle_beta   90.00
_cell.angle_gamma   90.00
#
_symmetry.space_group_name_H-M   'P 1'
#
loop_
_entity.id
_entity.type
_entity.pdbx_description
1 polymer ?
#
loop_
_entity_poly.entity_id
_entity_poly.type
_entity_poly.pdbx_seq_one_letter_code
_entity_poly.pdbx_strand_id
1 'polypeptide(L)'
;MGKYLLKKLVITETLMIGIVSLFIVMNYFSNNTIWDLIIHDEPEDVLLYENRDATSKAKVQIYEKWSLSLFDRHIRVDITFNNLETYSYSTVCYASENLDFNNTQDVNVKWKRYIPSIYMRNHPTMTIRSIIQKE
;
A
#
# COMPACT_ATOMS: atom_id res chain seq x y z
N MET A 1 -63.67 19.65 13.55
CA MET A 1 -62.32 20.29 13.62
C MET A 1 -61.20 19.35 14.09
N GLY A 2 -61.44 18.47 15.09
CA GLY A 2 -60.38 17.63 15.71
C GLY A 2 -59.70 16.57 14.82
N LYS A 3 -60.44 15.91 13.90
CA LYS A 3 -59.84 14.89 12.98
C LYS A 3 -58.77 15.47 12.06
N TYR A 4 -58.92 16.73 11.63
CA TYR A 4 -57.97 17.39 10.72
C TYR A 4 -56.71 17.85 11.46
N LEU A 5 -56.84 18.23 12.73
CA LEU A 5 -55.73 18.55 13.63
C LEU A 5 -54.89 17.32 13.96
N LEU A 6 -55.54 16.20 14.31
CA LEU A 6 -54.86 14.92 14.55
C LEU A 6 -54.09 14.44 13.33
N LYS A 7 -54.70 14.51 12.13
CA LYS A 7 -54.03 14.10 10.90
C LYS A 7 -52.79 14.97 10.59
N LYS A 8 -52.86 16.28 10.86
CA LYS A 8 -51.70 17.19 10.71
C LYS A 8 -50.59 16.85 11.71
N LEU A 9 -50.93 16.58 12.97
CA LEU A 9 -49.95 16.21 14.00
C LEU A 9 -49.20 14.92 13.64
N VAL A 10 -49.91 13.88 13.19
CA VAL A 10 -49.30 12.60 12.79
C VAL A 10 -48.35 12.78 11.60
N ILE A 11 -48.71 13.62 10.61
CA ILE A 11 -47.84 13.92 9.47
C ILE A 11 -46.57 14.63 9.94
N THR A 12 -46.69 15.64 10.80
CA THR A 12 -45.55 16.39 11.32
C THR A 12 -44.60 15.49 12.13
N GLU A 13 -45.14 14.62 12.98
CA GLU A 13 -44.34 13.68 13.78
C GLU A 13 -43.60 12.67 12.90
N THR A 14 -44.27 12.11 11.89
CA THR A 14 -43.64 11.16 10.94
C THR A 14 -42.49 11.83 10.18
N LEU A 15 -42.65 13.10 9.81
CA LEU A 15 -41.63 13.88 9.10
C LEU A 15 -40.41 14.15 9.99
N MET A 16 -40.65 14.49 11.27
CA MET A 16 -39.59 14.67 12.26
C MET A 16 -38.80 13.38 12.51
N ILE A 17 -39.48 12.23 12.64
CA ILE A 17 -38.82 10.92 12.78
C ILE A 17 -37.98 10.59 11.55
N GLY A 18 -38.49 10.87 10.34
CA GLY A 18 -37.75 10.68 9.09
C GLY A 18 -36.47 11.53 9.03
N ILE A 19 -36.55 12.80 9.42
CA ILE A 19 -35.39 13.70 9.47
C ILE A 19 -34.37 13.23 10.50
N VAL A 20 -34.81 12.88 11.72
CA VAL A 20 -33.91 12.38 12.77
C VAL A 20 -33.24 11.08 12.35
N SER A 21 -33.98 10.18 11.72
CA SER A 21 -33.43 8.92 11.19
C SER A 21 -32.38 9.17 10.12
N LEU A 22 -32.62 10.12 9.22
CA LEU A 22 -31.65 10.52 8.20
C LEU A 22 -30.37 11.07 8.84
N PHE A 23 -30.49 11.94 9.84
CA PHE A 23 -29.33 12.47 10.57
C PHE A 23 -28.55 11.38 11.31
N ILE A 24 -29.24 10.40 11.91
CA ILE A 24 -28.58 9.26 12.56
C ILE A 24 -27.80 8.44 11.52
N VAL A 25 -28.39 8.18 10.35
CA VAL A 25 -27.73 7.43 9.27
C VAL A 25 -26.53 8.21 8.71
N MET A 26 -26.68 9.51 8.45
CA MET A 26 -25.58 10.37 8.00
C MET A 26 -24.46 10.43 9.03
N ASN A 27 -24.79 10.57 10.32
CA ASN A 27 -23.81 10.59 11.39
C ASN A 27 -23.14 9.22 11.55
N TYR A 28 -23.88 8.12 11.42
CA TYR A 28 -23.32 6.77 11.40
C TYR A 28 -22.33 6.58 10.24
N PHE A 29 -22.66 7.04 9.02
CA PHE A 29 -21.75 6.97 7.88
C PHE A 29 -20.60 7.98 7.94
N SER A 30 -20.79 9.12 8.61
CA SER A 30 -19.76 10.14 8.80
C SER A 30 -18.77 9.75 9.90
N ASN A 31 -19.21 9.10 10.97
CA ASN A 31 -18.36 8.67 12.08
C ASN A 31 -17.77 7.27 11.88
N ASN A 32 -18.42 6.39 11.12
CA ASN A 32 -17.82 5.12 10.72
C ASN A 32 -17.10 5.32 9.39
N THR A 33 -15.87 5.82 9.46
CA THR A 33 -14.62 5.40 8.77
C THR A 33 -14.61 4.97 7.28
N ILE A 34 -15.73 4.74 6.59
CA ILE A 34 -15.76 4.37 5.16
C ILE A 34 -15.23 5.52 4.30
N TRP A 35 -15.48 6.77 4.67
CA TRP A 35 -14.97 7.93 3.93
C TRP A 35 -13.53 8.31 4.31
N ASP A 36 -13.10 8.08 5.55
CA ASP A 36 -11.67 8.15 5.95
C ASP A 36 -10.83 7.09 5.22
N LEU A 37 -11.43 5.95 4.85
CA LEU A 37 -10.81 4.94 3.97
C LEU A 37 -10.71 5.38 2.50
N ILE A 38 -11.47 6.41 2.07
CA ILE A 38 -11.57 6.82 0.66
C ILE A 38 -10.81 8.13 0.39
N ILE A 39 -10.63 9.00 1.40
CA ILE A 39 -10.12 10.36 1.18
C ILE A 39 -8.99 10.65 2.18
N HIS A 40 -7.77 10.74 1.64
CA HIS A 40 -6.51 11.19 2.25
C HIS A 40 -5.69 10.16 3.05
N ASP A 41 -5.01 9.31 2.30
CA ASP A 41 -3.56 9.23 2.47
C ASP A 41 -2.98 9.28 1.05
N GLU A 42 -2.07 10.21 0.75
CA GLU A 42 -1.22 10.03 -0.45
C GLU A 42 -0.40 8.80 -0.13
N PRO A 43 -0.67 7.65 -0.75
CA PRO A 43 -0.18 6.44 -0.16
C PRO A 43 1.33 6.36 -0.37
N GLU A 44 2.07 6.54 0.72
CA GLU A 44 3.52 6.44 0.70
C GLU A 44 3.94 4.97 0.54
N ASP A 45 4.87 4.73 -0.37
CA ASP A 45 5.47 3.41 -0.53
C ASP A 45 6.21 3.03 0.76
N VAL A 46 5.88 1.87 1.33
CA VAL A 46 6.48 1.41 2.60
C VAL A 46 7.77 0.66 2.31
N LEU A 47 8.90 1.07 2.89
CA LEU A 47 10.16 0.35 2.78
C LEU A 47 10.10 -0.98 3.55
N LEU A 48 10.23 -2.10 2.86
CA LEU A 48 10.19 -3.45 3.43
C LEU A 48 11.58 -4.05 3.66
N TYR A 49 12.54 -3.72 2.78
CA TYR A 49 13.89 -4.30 2.83
C TYR A 49 14.91 -3.33 2.26
N GLU A 50 16.08 -3.26 2.88
CA GLU A 50 17.23 -2.52 2.36
C GLU A 50 18.50 -3.36 2.52
N ASN A 51 19.30 -3.42 1.45
CA ASN A 51 20.63 -4.02 1.50
C ASN A 51 21.64 -3.16 0.72
N ARG A 52 22.80 -2.94 1.32
CA ARG A 52 23.86 -2.12 0.74
C ARG A 52 25.05 -2.99 0.39
N ASP A 53 25.68 -2.68 -0.73
CA ASP A 53 26.98 -3.28 -1.02
C ASP A 53 28.01 -2.79 0.00
N ALA A 54 28.92 -3.67 0.42
CA ALA A 54 29.90 -3.34 1.46
C ALA A 54 31.00 -2.39 0.96
N THR A 55 31.22 -2.38 -0.36
CA THR A 55 32.40 -1.78 -0.99
C THR A 55 32.08 -0.61 -1.93
N SER A 56 30.84 -0.50 -2.39
CA SER A 56 30.34 0.59 -3.22
C SER A 56 29.19 1.32 -2.53
N LYS A 57 28.80 2.46 -3.09
CA LYS A 57 27.58 3.18 -2.66
C LYS A 57 26.31 2.62 -3.31
N ALA A 58 26.36 1.39 -3.83
CA ALA A 58 25.19 0.74 -4.40
C ALA A 58 24.28 0.21 -3.30
N LYS A 59 22.97 0.31 -3.51
CA LYS A 59 21.95 -0.23 -2.61
C LYS A 59 20.78 -0.82 -3.37
N VAL A 60 20.17 -1.83 -2.78
CA VAL A 60 18.90 -2.40 -3.17
C VAL A 60 17.88 -2.05 -2.10
N GLN A 61 16.74 -1.51 -2.51
CA GLN A 61 15.62 -1.18 -1.64
C GLN A 61 14.37 -1.85 -2.21
N ILE A 62 13.55 -2.45 -1.36
CA ILE A 62 12.29 -3.08 -1.75
C ILE A 62 11.17 -2.38 -1.01
N TYR A 63 10.20 -1.91 -1.76
CA TYR A 63 9.06 -1.16 -1.29
C TYR A 63 7.78 -1.92 -1.54
N GLU A 64 6.86 -1.85 -0.59
CA GLU A 64 5.46 -2.11 -0.82
C GLU A 64 4.84 -0.87 -1.43
N LYS A 65 4.35 -1.02 -2.66
CA LYS A 65 3.48 -0.04 -3.28
C LYS A 65 2.10 -0.21 -2.73
N TRP A 66 1.48 0.91 -2.40
CA TRP A 66 0.07 0.89 -2.10
C TRP A 66 -0.73 0.42 -3.29
N SER A 67 -1.74 -0.39 -2.98
CA SER A 67 -2.70 -0.87 -3.94
C SER A 67 -4.04 -1.09 -3.25
N LEU A 68 -5.11 -1.11 -4.04
CA LEU A 68 -6.45 -1.48 -3.55
C LEU A 68 -6.61 -2.99 -3.30
N SER A 69 -5.58 -3.80 -3.57
CA SER A 69 -5.62 -5.23 -3.30
C SER A 69 -5.52 -5.48 -1.79
N LEU A 70 -6.52 -6.17 -1.24
CA LEU A 70 -6.54 -6.57 0.18
C LEU A 70 -5.68 -7.81 0.48
N PHE A 71 -5.21 -8.49 -0.57
CA PHE A 71 -4.54 -9.78 -0.45
C PHE A 71 -3.14 -9.74 -1.05
N ASP A 72 -3.01 -9.21 -2.26
CA ASP A 72 -1.75 -9.23 -2.98
C ASP A 72 -0.94 -7.97 -2.71
N ARG A 73 0.37 -8.14 -2.51
CA ARG A 73 1.28 -7.04 -2.23
C ARG A 73 1.95 -6.62 -3.53
N HIS A 74 1.77 -5.37 -3.92
CA HIS A 74 2.49 -4.82 -5.05
C HIS A 74 3.87 -4.37 -4.58
N ILE A 75 4.92 -4.87 -5.20
CA ILE A 75 6.30 -4.65 -4.77
C ILE A 75 7.05 -3.86 -5.84
N ARG A 76 7.80 -2.83 -5.43
CA ARG A 76 8.84 -2.17 -6.25
C ARG A 76 10.22 -2.50 -5.69
N VAL A 77 11.11 -2.96 -6.55
CA VAL A 77 12.52 -3.15 -6.24
C VAL A 77 13.32 -2.05 -6.92
N ASP A 78 13.99 -1.23 -6.13
CA ASP A 78 14.87 -0.17 -6.60
C ASP A 78 16.33 -0.54 -6.37
N ILE A 79 17.14 -0.33 -7.40
CA ILE A 79 18.57 -0.59 -7.38
C ILE A 79 19.25 0.72 -7.72
N THR A 80 19.86 1.35 -6.71
CA THR A 80 20.53 2.64 -6.86
C THR A 80 22.03 2.44 -6.87
N PHE A 81 22.70 2.89 -7.92
CA PHE A 81 24.16 2.93 -8.02
C PHE A 81 24.67 4.34 -7.73
N ASN A 82 25.56 4.46 -6.73
CA ASN A 82 26.25 5.71 -6.37
C ASN A 82 25.35 6.92 -6.11
N ASN A 83 24.08 6.70 -5.75
CA ASN A 83 23.04 7.75 -5.63
C ASN A 83 22.82 8.57 -6.91
N LEU A 84 23.16 8.03 -8.08
CA LEU A 84 23.04 8.71 -9.37
C LEU A 84 22.04 8.01 -10.30
N GLU A 85 22.15 6.70 -10.42
CA GLU A 85 21.31 5.90 -11.30
C GLU A 85 20.43 4.97 -10.47
N THR A 86 19.12 5.09 -10.60
CA THR A 86 18.16 4.16 -10.01
C THR A 86 17.47 3.40 -11.11
N TYR A 87 17.51 2.07 -11.02
CA TYR A 87 16.73 1.17 -11.84
C TYR A 87 15.63 0.56 -11.00
N SER A 88 14.41 0.60 -11.51
CA SER A 88 13.24 0.11 -10.80
C SER A 88 12.59 -1.03 -11.56
N TYR A 89 12.19 -2.06 -10.82
CA TYR A 89 11.34 -3.13 -11.30
C TYR A 89 10.12 -3.26 -10.39
N SER A 90 8.99 -3.73 -10.91
CA SER A 90 7.80 -3.98 -10.09
C SER A 90 7.26 -5.39 -10.34
N THR A 91 6.81 -6.02 -9.27
CA THR A 91 6.18 -7.35 -9.28
C THR A 91 5.02 -7.37 -8.29
N VAL A 92 4.24 -8.45 -8.32
CA VAL A 92 3.16 -8.72 -7.36
C VAL A 92 3.53 -9.97 -6.60
N CYS A 93 3.45 -9.93 -5.27
CA CYS A 93 3.58 -11.09 -4.40
C CYS A 93 2.18 -11.49 -3.93
N TYR A 94 1.77 -12.73 -4.21
CA TYR A 94 0.43 -13.19 -3.84
C TYR A 94 0.36 -13.50 -2.34
N ALA A 95 -0.81 -13.29 -1.72
CA ALA A 95 -1.01 -13.57 -0.29
C ALA A 95 -0.57 -14.98 0.13
N SER A 96 -0.83 -15.97 -0.74
CA SER A 96 -0.50 -17.38 -0.51
C SER A 96 0.99 -17.66 -0.39
N GLU A 97 1.85 -16.77 -0.88
CA GLU A 97 3.30 -16.94 -0.81
C GLU A 97 3.84 -16.66 0.59
N ASN A 98 3.13 -15.85 1.37
CA ASN A 98 3.45 -15.47 2.75
C ASN A 98 4.94 -15.11 2.93
N LEU A 99 5.45 -14.20 2.09
CA LEU A 99 6.84 -13.77 2.12
C LEU A 99 7.11 -12.90 3.34
N ASP A 100 8.12 -13.28 4.12
CA ASP A 100 8.67 -12.43 5.19
C ASP A 100 9.93 -11.73 4.68
N PHE A 101 9.86 -10.40 4.51
CA PHE A 101 10.97 -9.58 4.04
C PHE A 101 12.12 -9.46 5.05
N ASN A 102 11.91 -9.88 6.30
CA ASN A 102 12.97 -9.99 7.31
C ASN A 102 13.64 -11.37 7.31
N ASN A 103 13.09 -12.35 6.60
CA ASN A 103 13.64 -13.70 6.52
C ASN A 103 14.55 -13.85 5.29
N THR A 104 15.82 -14.17 5.54
CA THR A 104 16.83 -14.36 4.48
C THR A 104 16.55 -15.52 3.53
N GLN A 105 15.71 -16.49 3.91
CA GLN A 105 15.25 -17.57 3.04
C GLN A 105 14.18 -17.13 2.03
N ASP A 106 13.46 -16.06 2.36
CA ASP A 106 12.40 -15.51 1.51
C ASP A 106 12.94 -14.38 0.65
N VAL A 107 13.74 -13.48 1.23
CA VAL A 107 14.33 -12.35 0.51
C VAL A 107 15.81 -12.22 0.88
N ASN A 108 16.69 -12.22 -0.12
CA ASN A 108 18.10 -11.90 0.10
C ASN A 108 18.74 -11.24 -1.10
N VAL A 109 19.81 -10.49 -0.83
CA VAL A 109 20.65 -9.87 -1.85
C VAL A 109 22.08 -10.37 -1.67
N LYS A 110 22.66 -10.87 -2.76
CA LYS A 110 24.08 -11.23 -2.82
C LYS A 110 24.79 -10.31 -3.78
N TRP A 111 25.94 -9.78 -3.37
CA TRP A 111 26.74 -8.90 -4.19
C TRP A 111 27.94 -9.63 -4.77
N LYS A 112 28.20 -9.41 -6.06
CA LYS A 112 29.43 -9.88 -6.72
C LYS A 112 29.94 -8.78 -7.65
N ARG A 113 31.12 -8.22 -7.37
CA ARG A 113 31.71 -7.11 -8.15
C ARG A 113 30.71 -5.95 -8.34
N TYR A 114 30.08 -5.51 -7.25
CA TYR A 114 29.09 -4.42 -7.26
C TYR A 114 27.80 -4.70 -8.04
N ILE A 115 27.58 -5.93 -8.51
CA ILE A 115 26.35 -6.36 -9.18
C ILE A 115 25.49 -7.09 -8.15
N PRO A 116 24.27 -6.62 -7.87
CA PRO A 116 23.35 -7.30 -6.98
C PRO A 116 22.70 -8.50 -7.70
N SER A 117 22.57 -9.60 -6.98
CA SER A 117 21.68 -10.71 -7.29
C SER A 117 20.60 -10.73 -6.22
N ILE A 118 19.39 -10.35 -6.61
CA ILE A 118 18.24 -10.17 -5.73
C ILE A 118 17.37 -11.41 -5.86
N TYR A 119 17.25 -12.14 -4.77
CA TYR A 119 16.43 -13.32 -4.66
C TYR A 119 15.19 -13.00 -3.85
N MET A 120 14.03 -13.37 -4.40
CA MET A 120 12.75 -13.42 -3.71
C MET A 120 12.16 -14.80 -4.00
N ARG A 121 11.77 -15.54 -2.96
CA ARG A 121 11.19 -16.89 -3.11
C ARG A 121 10.01 -16.85 -4.08
N ASN A 122 9.92 -17.85 -4.97
CA ASN A 122 8.93 -17.98 -6.05
C ASN A 122 8.96 -16.89 -7.14
N HIS A 123 9.89 -15.94 -7.10
CA HIS A 123 10.09 -14.97 -8.16
C HIS A 123 11.41 -15.22 -8.92
N PRO A 124 11.54 -14.73 -10.17
CA PRO A 124 12.81 -14.78 -10.88
C PRO A 124 13.91 -14.03 -10.12
N THR A 125 15.09 -14.64 -10.01
CA THR A 125 16.26 -13.95 -9.50
C THR A 125 16.63 -12.79 -10.42
N MET A 126 16.70 -11.59 -9.86
CA MET A 126 17.00 -10.38 -10.61
C MET A 126 18.46 -10.00 -10.47
N THR A 127 19.05 -9.48 -11.56
CA THR A 127 20.35 -8.85 -11.52
C THR A 127 20.38 -7.67 -12.48
N ILE A 128 21.10 -6.63 -12.11
CA ILE A 128 21.29 -5.48 -12.97
C ILE A 128 22.73 -4.98 -12.88
N ARG A 129 23.26 -4.56 -14.02
CA ARG A 129 24.60 -4.00 -14.13
C ARG A 129 24.47 -2.54 -14.55
N SER A 130 25.04 -1.62 -13.78
CA SER A 130 25.16 -0.23 -14.24
C SER A 130 26.07 -0.16 -15.45
N ILE A 131 25.69 0.69 -16.41
CA ILE A 131 26.44 0.94 -17.64
C ILE A 131 27.69 1.79 -17.33
N ILE A 132 27.68 2.56 -16.24
CA ILE A 132 28.73 3.51 -15.85
C ILE A 132 29.55 3.00 -14.65
N GLN A 133 29.82 1.70 -14.57
CA GLN A 133 30.79 1.18 -13.60
C GLN A 133 32.20 1.71 -13.96
N LYS A 134 32.55 2.90 -13.45
CA LYS A 134 33.95 3.32 -13.35
C LYS A 134 34.61 2.38 -12.35
N GLU A 135 35.46 1.50 -12.87
CA GLU A 135 36.38 0.66 -12.08
C GLU A 135 37.22 1.50 -11.11
#